data_AF-A0A920EJG6-F1
#
_entry.id   AF-A0A920EJG6-F1
#
_cell.length_a   1.000
_cell.length_b   1.000
_cell.length_c   1.000
_cell.angle_alpha   90.00
_cell.angle_beta   90.00
_cell.angle_gamma   90.00
#
_symmetry.space_group_name_H-M   'P 1'
#
loop_
_entity.id
_entity.type
_entity.pdbx_description
1 polymer ?
#
loop_
_entity_poly.entity_id
_entity_poly.type
_entity_poly.pdbx_seq_one_letter_code
_entity_poly.pdbx_strand_id
1 'polypeptide(L)'
;MKLGFARAWASVIYSSERGGFTTLDRDRSEGLIYVNYSEDGDAERGFFSRIFTREKDPTELEIQYLIDVSQVDDLIKVRVFNKDNAQIERTSALRILSALRTNLS
;
A
#
# COMPACT_ATOMS: atom_id res chain seq x y z
N MET A 1 -3.65 -15.51 3.33
CA MET A 1 -4.57 -15.37 4.49
C MET A 1 -5.67 -16.43 4.36
N LYS A 2 -6.08 -17.07 5.47
CA LYS A 2 -7.23 -17.98 5.50
C LYS A 2 -8.51 -17.18 5.82
N LEU A 3 -8.89 -16.28 4.92
CA LEU A 3 -10.09 -15.45 5.00
C LEU A 3 -10.77 -15.46 3.63
N GLY A 4 -12.09 -15.29 3.58
CA GLY A 4 -12.76 -15.01 2.30
C GLY A 4 -12.31 -13.66 1.73
N PHE A 5 -12.33 -13.52 0.40
CA PHE A 5 -11.85 -12.32 -0.31
C PHE A 5 -12.35 -11.02 0.29
N ALA A 6 -13.65 -10.91 0.57
CA ALA A 6 -14.23 -9.68 1.12
C ALA A 6 -13.61 -9.25 2.47
N ARG A 7 -13.29 -10.22 3.34
CA ARG A 7 -12.65 -9.96 4.63
C ARG A 7 -11.18 -9.61 4.45
N ALA A 8 -10.46 -10.37 3.62
CA ALA A 8 -9.05 -10.08 3.35
C ALA A 8 -8.87 -8.68 2.74
N TRP A 9 -9.72 -8.30 1.78
CA TRP A 9 -9.76 -6.97 1.20
C TRP A 9 -9.92 -5.87 2.25
N ALA A 10 -10.90 -6.03 3.15
CA ALA A 10 -11.14 -5.07 4.24
C ALA A 10 -9.94 -4.99 5.20
N SER A 11 -9.34 -6.13 5.58
CA SER A 11 -8.16 -6.18 6.44
C SER A 11 -6.95 -5.51 5.80
N VAL A 12 -6.72 -5.66 4.48
CA VAL A 12 -5.61 -5.02 3.78
C VAL A 12 -5.78 -3.50 3.70
N ILE A 13 -7.00 -3.01 3.39
CA ILE A 13 -7.30 -1.57 3.41
C ILE A 13 -7.04 -1.00 4.80
N TYR A 14 -7.64 -1.60 5.83
CA TYR A 14 -7.47 -1.17 7.23
C TYR A 14 -6.01 -1.13 7.66
N SER A 15 -5.23 -2.10 7.21
CA SER A 15 -3.80 -2.19 7.49
C SER A 15 -3.01 -1.09 6.77
N SER A 16 -3.30 -0.83 5.50
CA SER A 16 -2.62 0.22 4.73
C SER A 16 -2.76 1.60 5.39
N GLU A 17 -3.94 1.92 5.92
CA GLU A 17 -4.20 3.18 6.65
C GLU A 17 -3.33 3.38 7.89
N ARG A 18 -2.72 2.32 8.44
CA ARG A 18 -1.88 2.35 9.66
C ARG A 18 -0.42 1.98 9.42
N GLY A 19 -0.10 1.60 8.20
CA GLY A 19 1.20 1.00 7.85
C GLY A 19 2.19 1.98 7.22
N GLY A 20 1.92 3.28 7.20
CA GLY A 20 2.71 4.26 6.43
C GLY A 20 2.35 4.31 4.94
N PHE A 21 1.14 3.88 4.58
CA PHE A 21 0.64 3.97 3.22
C PHE A 21 -0.32 5.14 3.07
N THR A 22 -0.19 5.86 1.96
CA THR A 22 -1.27 6.70 1.45
C THR A 22 -1.96 5.94 0.32
N THR A 23 -3.24 5.63 0.52
CA THR A 23 -4.06 5.02 -0.53
C THR A 23 -4.52 6.11 -1.49
N LEU A 24 -4.15 5.99 -2.75
CA LEU A 24 -4.48 6.95 -3.81
C LEU A 24 -5.71 6.50 -4.60
N ASP A 25 -5.85 5.19 -4.82
CA ASP A 25 -7.01 4.60 -5.50
C ASP A 25 -7.20 3.12 -5.11
N ARG A 26 -8.37 2.57 -5.39
CA ARG A 26 -8.73 1.16 -5.14
C ARG A 26 -9.67 0.65 -6.22
N ASP A 27 -9.28 -0.45 -6.87
CA ASP A 27 -10.15 -1.24 -7.72
C ASP A 27 -10.43 -2.60 -7.07
N ARG A 28 -11.61 -2.74 -6.47
CA ARG A 28 -12.02 -3.99 -5.82
C ARG A 28 -12.31 -5.11 -6.83
N SER A 29 -12.72 -4.76 -8.05
CA SER A 29 -13.03 -5.76 -9.08
C SER A 29 -11.77 -6.45 -9.58
N GLU A 30 -10.68 -5.69 -9.73
CA GLU A 30 -9.35 -6.18 -10.10
C GLU A 30 -8.52 -6.63 -8.87
N GLY A 31 -8.96 -6.31 -7.66
CA GLY A 31 -8.22 -6.64 -6.43
C GLY A 31 -6.97 -5.77 -6.23
N LEU A 32 -6.95 -4.55 -6.76
CA LEU A 32 -5.79 -3.65 -6.73
C LEU A 32 -6.01 -2.46 -5.79
N ILE A 33 -4.99 -2.17 -4.98
CA ILE A 33 -4.90 -0.96 -4.15
C ILE A 33 -3.67 -0.19 -4.59
N TYR A 34 -3.87 1.06 -4.99
CA TYR A 34 -2.83 1.95 -5.51
C TYR A 34 -2.31 2.79 -4.35
N VAL A 35 -1.03 2.66 -4.03
CA VAL A 35 -0.46 3.28 -2.83
C VAL A 35 0.84 4.03 -3.10
N ASN A 36 1.04 5.05 -2.30
CA ASN A 36 2.35 5.58 -1.96
C ASN A 36 2.75 5.01 -0.58
N TYR A 37 4.01 4.63 -0.39
CA TYR A 37 4.48 4.03 0.86
C TYR A 37 5.72 4.73 1.39
N SER A 38 5.69 5.10 2.67
CA SER A 38 6.82 5.66 3.42
C SER A 38 7.04 4.89 4.72
N GLU A 39 8.29 4.63 5.07
CA GLU A 39 8.66 3.91 6.30
C GLU A 39 8.33 4.74 7.57
N ASP A 40 8.21 6.06 7.45
CA ASP A 40 7.80 6.96 8.52
C ASP A 40 6.28 6.87 8.71
N GLY A 41 5.81 5.77 9.31
CA GLY A 41 4.40 5.45 9.55
C GLY A 41 3.57 6.46 10.37
N ASP A 42 4.14 7.63 10.72
CA ASP A 42 3.54 8.74 11.48
C ASP A 42 3.52 10.07 10.68
N ALA A 43 3.67 10.01 9.35
CA ALA A 43 3.89 11.20 8.53
C ALA A 43 2.64 12.03 8.20
N GLU A 44 1.44 11.71 8.71
CA GLU A 44 0.30 12.66 8.64
C GLU A 44 0.59 13.97 9.37
N ARG A 45 1.55 14.00 10.32
CA ARG A 45 2.05 15.25 10.94
C ARG A 45 3.41 15.74 10.41
N GLY A 46 4.13 14.91 9.65
CA GLY A 46 5.54 15.15 9.31
C GLY A 46 5.83 15.57 7.86
N PHE A 47 5.01 15.17 6.89
CA PHE A 47 5.33 15.36 5.46
C PHE A 47 4.95 16.74 4.92
N PHE A 48 3.97 17.41 5.52
CA PHE A 48 3.60 18.78 5.16
C PHE A 48 4.52 19.85 5.77
N SER A 49 5.32 19.54 6.79
CA SER A 49 6.07 20.56 7.55
C SER A 49 7.51 20.80 7.07
N ARG A 50 8.05 19.99 6.15
CA ARG A 50 9.45 20.12 5.68
C ARG A 50 9.65 20.36 4.18
N ILE A 51 8.59 20.45 3.39
CA ILE A 51 8.66 20.75 1.94
C ILE A 51 8.44 22.26 1.67
N PHE A 52 8.63 23.14 2.66
CA PHE A 52 8.69 24.60 2.44
C PHE A 52 10.07 25.06 1.94
N THR A 53 10.66 24.31 0.99
CA THR A 53 11.81 24.81 0.22
C THR A 53 11.33 25.17 -1.18
N ARG A 54 10.93 26.44 -1.31
CA ARG A 54 11.09 27.31 -2.50
C ARG A 54 10.68 26.72 -3.87
N GLU A 55 9.54 27.21 -4.37
CA GLU A 55 9.16 27.23 -5.80
C GLU A 55 9.05 25.87 -6.53
N LYS A 56 7.95 25.15 -6.28
CA LYS A 56 7.11 24.52 -7.32
C LYS A 56 5.88 23.91 -6.65
N ASP A 57 4.81 23.81 -7.43
CA ASP A 57 3.45 23.38 -7.07
C ASP A 57 3.38 22.25 -6.02
N PRO A 58 2.30 22.21 -5.19
CA PRO A 58 2.08 21.12 -4.24
C PRO A 58 2.10 19.78 -5.00
N THR A 59 3.19 19.04 -4.88
CA THR A 59 3.41 17.80 -5.61
C THR A 59 2.31 16.82 -5.24
N GLU A 60 1.43 16.53 -6.19
CA GLU A 60 0.43 15.49 -6.06
C GLU A 60 1.15 14.15 -5.76
N LEU A 61 0.70 13.43 -4.75
CA LEU A 61 1.31 12.15 -4.38
C LEU A 61 1.12 11.15 -5.53
N GLU A 62 2.21 10.65 -6.08
CA GLU A 62 2.18 9.66 -7.16
C GLU A 62 2.01 8.24 -6.64
N ILE A 63 1.38 7.39 -7.46
CA ILE A 63 1.32 5.94 -7.25
C ILE A 63 2.73 5.38 -7.38
N GLN A 64 3.21 4.72 -6.33
CA GLN A 64 4.50 4.03 -6.34
C GLN A 64 4.35 2.51 -6.46
N TYR A 65 3.33 1.97 -5.79
CA TYR A 65 3.12 0.53 -5.69
C TYR A 65 1.66 0.15 -5.91
N LEU A 66 1.49 -1.08 -6.40
CA LEU A 66 0.21 -1.75 -6.48
C LEU A 66 0.22 -2.90 -5.47
N ILE A 67 -0.74 -2.91 -4.55
CA ILE A 67 -1.01 -4.05 -3.70
C ILE A 67 -2.11 -4.87 -4.37
N ASP A 68 -1.77 -6.07 -4.78
CA ASP A 68 -2.70 -7.04 -5.36
C ASP A 68 -3.18 -7.99 -4.26
N VAL A 69 -4.49 -8.04 -4.08
CA VAL A 69 -5.20 -8.95 -3.19
C VAL A 69 -6.02 -9.90 -4.06
N SER A 70 -5.54 -11.12 -4.22
CA SER A 70 -6.15 -12.10 -5.12
C SER A 70 -6.38 -13.44 -4.44
N GLN A 71 -7.47 -14.10 -4.82
CA GLN A 71 -7.71 -15.48 -4.42
C GLN A 71 -6.87 -16.41 -5.31
N VAL A 72 -6.09 -17.27 -4.66
CA VAL A 72 -5.34 -18.34 -5.31
C VAL A 72 -5.60 -19.61 -4.52
N ASP A 73 -6.28 -20.56 -5.18
CA ASP A 73 -6.84 -21.75 -4.55
C ASP A 73 -7.77 -21.37 -3.38
N ASP A 74 -7.56 -21.97 -2.21
CA ASP A 74 -8.32 -21.72 -0.98
C ASP A 74 -7.75 -20.58 -0.13
N LEU A 75 -6.80 -19.81 -0.66
CA LEU A 75 -6.08 -18.77 0.08
C LEU A 75 -6.18 -17.41 -0.62
N ILE A 76 -6.16 -16.34 0.18
CA ILE A 76 -5.89 -15.00 -0.34
C ILE A 76 -4.39 -14.74 -0.31
N LYS A 77 -3.83 -14.39 -1.47
CA LYS A 77 -2.45 -13.92 -1.60
C LYS A 77 -2.46 -12.39 -1.67
N VAL A 78 -1.48 -11.79 -1.01
CA VAL A 78 -1.20 -10.36 -1.08
C VAL A 78 0.17 -10.21 -1.72
N ARG A 79 0.25 -9.49 -2.83
CA ARG A 79 1.47 -9.24 -3.61
C ARG A 79 1.67 -7.74 -3.78
N VAL A 80 2.90 -7.35 -4.04
CA VAL A 80 3.28 -5.94 -4.26
C VAL A 80 4.04 -5.83 -5.56
N PHE A 81 3.62 -4.88 -6.39
CA PHE A 81 4.23 -4.53 -7.67
C PHE A 81 4.57 -3.05 -7.68
N ASN A 82 5.37 -2.61 -8.64
CA ASN A 82 5.54 -1.18 -8.91
C ASN A 82 4.28 -0.62 -9.60
N LYS A 83 4.25 0.71 -9.81
CA LYS A 83 3.16 1.40 -10.51
C LYS A 83 2.86 0.90 -11.93
N ASP A 84 3.83 0.25 -12.58
CA ASP A 84 3.71 -0.31 -13.93
C ASP A 84 3.31 -1.81 -13.91
N ASN A 85 2.87 -2.33 -12.75
CA ASN A 85 2.50 -3.73 -12.53
C ASN A 85 3.65 -4.75 -12.77
N ALA A 86 4.90 -4.31 -12.58
CA ALA A 86 6.08 -5.16 -12.65
C ALA A 86 6.56 -5.59 -11.25
N GLN A 87 7.25 -6.73 -11.20
CA GLN A 87 7.88 -7.23 -9.97
C GLN A 87 8.88 -6.20 -9.42
N ILE A 88 8.90 -6.06 -8.10
CA ILE A 88 9.87 -5.22 -7.39
C ILE A 88 10.95 -6.08 -6.73
N GLU A 89 12.04 -5.43 -6.35
CA GLU A 89 13.11 -6.04 -5.57
C GLU A 89 12.58 -6.72 -4.31
N ARG A 90 13.09 -7.93 -4.03
CA ARG A 90 12.61 -8.78 -2.93
C ARG A 90 12.65 -8.08 -1.58
N THR A 91 13.69 -7.30 -1.32
CA THR A 91 13.85 -6.55 -0.07
C THR A 91 12.76 -5.49 0.10
N SER A 92 12.43 -4.75 -0.97
CA SER A 92 11.34 -3.77 -0.97
C SER A 92 9.98 -4.45 -0.78
N ALA A 93 9.73 -5.56 -1.49
CA ALA A 93 8.50 -6.33 -1.31
C ALA A 93 8.32 -6.81 0.13
N LEU A 94 9.36 -7.40 0.73
CA LEU A 94 9.31 -7.89 2.10
C LEU A 94 9.04 -6.78 3.11
N ARG A 95 9.62 -5.60 2.90
CA ARG A 95 9.39 -4.45 3.77
C ARG A 95 7.93 -4.00 3.74
N ILE A 96 7.39 -3.79 2.54
CA ILE A 96 6.01 -3.35 2.33
C ILE A 96 5.02 -4.39 2.88
N LEU A 97 5.24 -5.67 2.56
CA LEU A 97 4.42 -6.76 3.08
C LEU A 97 4.51 -6.89 4.60
N SER A 98 5.67 -6.61 5.20
CA SER A 98 5.80 -6.59 6.66
C SER A 98 5.01 -5.45 7.28
N ALA A 99 5.05 -4.25 6.70
CA ALA A 99 4.27 -3.10 7.16
C ALA A 99 2.76 -3.37 7.10
N LEU A 100 2.29 -4.01 6.03
CA LEU A 100 0.90 -4.48 5.95
C LEU A 100 0.62 -5.53 7.03
N ARG A 101 1.46 -6.55 7.15
CA ARG A 101 1.23 -7.66 8.07
C ARG A 101 1.08 -7.21 9.52
N THR A 102 1.86 -6.23 9.98
CA THR A 102 1.82 -5.71 11.36
C THR A 102 0.44 -5.20 11.76
N ASN A 103 -0.34 -4.67 10.81
CA ASN A 103 -1.64 -4.06 11.06
C ASN A 103 -2.83 -4.88 10.53
N LEU A 104 -2.60 -6.14 10.11
CA LEU A 104 -3.71 -7.04 9.73
C LEU A 104 -4.45 -7.50 11.00
N SER A 105 -5.78 -7.38 10.99
CA SER A 105 -6.68 -7.99 11.98
C SER A 105 -7.20 -9.35 11.53
#